data_AF-A0A960YJF2-F1
#
_entry.id   AF-A0A960YJF2-F1
#
_cell.length_a   1.000
_cell.length_b   1.000
_cell.length_c   1.000
_cell.angle_alpha   90.00
_cell.angle_beta   90.00
_cell.angle_gamma   90.00
#
_symmetry.space_group_name_H-M   'P 1'
#
loop_
_entity.id
_entity.type
_entity.pdbx_description
1 polymer ?
#
loop_
_entity_poly.entity_id
_entity_poly.type
_entity_poly.pdbx_seq_one_letter_code
_entity_poly.pdbx_strand_id
1 'polypeptide(L)'
;IFALPAGATSLPALPGISAGAVKTDIIIQTTPLGMSSHADANTLPVSEAFLKKGTVVFDIVYSPMMTPLLTLAKKRKCKIVYGYRMLLHQAVYQFQWFTGKKPNVAAWEKILKSDLAGKNRKR
;
A
#
# COMPACT_ATOMS: atom_id res chain seq x y z
N ILE A 1 -12.05 11.37 22.29
CA ILE A 1 -11.27 11.25 23.55
C ILE A 1 -10.17 10.22 23.31
N PHE A 2 -9.00 10.66 22.84
CA PHE A 2 -7.76 9.90 22.91
C PHE A 2 -6.66 10.93 23.12
N ALA A 3 -6.07 10.91 24.31
CA ALA A 3 -5.08 11.87 24.77
C ALA A 3 -3.73 11.59 24.11
N LEU A 4 -3.12 12.62 23.53
CA LEU A 4 -1.72 12.64 23.14
C LEU A 4 -0.86 12.82 24.40
N PRO A 5 0.18 12.00 24.63
CA PRO A 5 1.14 12.29 25.67
C PRO A 5 1.96 13.54 25.28
N ALA A 6 2.08 14.47 26.23
CA ALA A 6 2.90 15.66 26.12
C ALA A 6 4.38 15.27 25.91
N GLY A 7 4.97 15.72 24.81
CA GLY A 7 6.38 15.43 24.48
C GLY A 7 6.70 15.38 22.98
N ALA A 8 5.73 15.57 22.09
CA ALA A 8 5.94 15.60 20.64
C ALA A 8 6.38 16.99 20.14
N THR A 9 7.63 17.34 20.40
CA THR A 9 8.38 18.34 19.61
C THR A 9 9.11 17.59 18.49
N SER A 10 8.90 17.73 17.18
CA SER A 10 8.19 18.68 16.33
C SER A 10 7.91 18.00 14.97
N LEU A 11 6.72 18.17 14.40
CA LEU A 11 6.37 17.76 13.02
C LEU A 11 6.60 18.91 12.04
N PRO A 12 7.28 18.68 10.90
CA PRO A 12 6.97 19.37 9.65
C PRO A 12 6.42 18.34 8.65
N ALA A 13 5.64 18.61 7.60
CA ALA A 13 4.50 19.45 7.29
C ALA A 13 3.83 18.76 6.08
N LEU A 14 2.52 18.84 5.91
CA LEU A 14 1.88 18.33 4.68
C LEU A 14 2.45 19.05 3.43
N PRO A 15 2.31 18.45 2.23
CA PRO A 15 3.38 18.31 1.23
C PRO A 15 4.63 19.15 1.51
N GLY A 16 5.46 18.64 2.40
CA GLY A 16 6.36 19.51 3.15
C GLY A 16 6.90 18.84 4.41
N ILE A 17 6.95 17.49 4.47
CA ILE A 17 7.52 16.77 5.60
C ILE A 17 9.02 16.76 5.32
N SER A 18 9.64 17.92 5.56
CA SER A 18 11.07 18.01 5.69
C SER A 18 11.48 17.05 6.80
N ALA A 19 12.60 16.36 6.58
CA ALA A 19 13.07 15.22 7.37
C ALA A 19 13.56 15.62 8.78
N GLY A 20 12.80 16.46 9.48
CA GLY A 20 12.94 16.74 10.90
C GLY A 20 12.25 15.65 11.71
N ALA A 21 13.03 14.64 12.10
CA ALA A 21 12.82 13.78 13.26
C ALA A 21 11.49 13.00 13.43
N VAL A 22 10.59 12.93 12.44
CA VAL A 22 9.44 12.01 12.54
C VAL A 22 9.91 10.58 12.25
N LYS A 23 9.88 9.74 13.29
CA LYS A 23 10.12 8.29 13.15
C LYS A 23 8.84 7.65 12.61
N THR A 24 8.92 7.10 11.40
CA THR A 24 7.78 6.46 10.74
C THR A 24 7.97 4.95 10.75
N ASP A 25 7.12 4.25 11.51
CA ASP A 25 7.12 2.79 11.56
C ASP A 25 6.25 2.18 10.46
N ILE A 26 5.19 2.89 10.02
CA ILE A 26 4.24 2.43 8.99
C ILE A 26 3.95 3.57 8.01
N ILE A 27 4.05 3.28 6.71
CA ILE A 27 3.69 4.16 5.60
C ILE A 27 2.54 3.51 4.85
N ILE A 28 1.43 4.23 4.68
CA ILE A 28 0.27 3.77 3.90
C ILE A 28 0.07 4.74 2.74
N GLN A 29 0.24 4.25 1.52
CA GLN A 29 -0.04 4.97 0.29
C GLN A 29 -1.49 4.65 -0.11
N THR A 30 -2.30 5.70 -0.27
CA THR A 30 -3.70 5.61 -0.71
C THR A 30 -4.00 6.51 -1.91
N THR A 31 -2.97 7.02 -2.58
CA THR A 31 -3.09 7.97 -3.70
C THR A 31 -2.99 7.23 -5.04
N PRO A 32 -3.46 7.82 -6.15
CA PRO A 32 -3.33 7.19 -7.47
C PRO A 32 -1.89 7.18 -8.03
N LEU A 33 -0.91 7.75 -7.31
CA LEU A 33 0.48 7.83 -7.71
C LEU A 33 1.09 6.42 -7.85
N GLY A 34 1.75 6.14 -8.97
CA GLY A 34 2.32 4.81 -9.25
C GLY A 34 1.38 3.85 -9.99
N MET A 35 0.14 4.25 -10.31
CA MET A 35 -0.72 3.49 -11.24
C MET A 35 -0.24 3.66 -12.69
N SER A 36 -0.22 2.56 -13.45
CA SER A 36 0.29 2.52 -14.84
C SER A 36 -0.48 3.40 -15.84
N SER A 37 -1.68 3.84 -15.49
CA SER A 37 -2.56 4.67 -16.33
C SER A 37 -2.41 6.18 -16.10
N HIS A 38 -1.51 6.62 -15.21
CA HIS A 38 -1.32 8.04 -14.88
C HIS A 38 0.05 8.55 -15.34
N ALA A 39 0.12 9.84 -15.71
CA ALA A 39 1.36 10.53 -16.07
C ALA A 39 2.42 10.49 -14.95
N ASP A 40 1.97 10.35 -13.69
CA ASP A 40 2.80 10.29 -12.49
C ASP A 40 3.18 8.85 -12.07
N ALA A 41 3.22 7.90 -13.00
CA ALA A 41 3.53 6.50 -12.71
C ALA A 41 4.90 6.28 -12.04
N ASN A 42 5.84 7.22 -12.21
CA ASN A 42 7.18 7.20 -11.60
C ASN A 42 7.34 8.12 -10.39
N THR A 43 6.29 8.86 -10.02
CA THR A 43 6.34 9.84 -8.94
C THR A 43 6.28 9.14 -7.59
N LEU A 44 7.25 9.43 -6.71
CA LEU A 44 7.24 8.93 -5.34
C LEU A 44 6.26 9.76 -4.50
N PRO A 45 5.34 9.12 -3.75
CA PRO A 45 4.38 9.82 -2.89
C PRO A 45 5.00 10.40 -1.62
N VAL A 46 6.18 9.88 -1.23
CA VAL A 46 6.91 10.29 -0.03
C VAL A 46 8.40 10.34 -0.31
N SER A 47 9.13 11.19 0.43
CA SER A 47 10.58 11.23 0.37
C SER A 47 11.18 9.88 0.78
N GLU A 48 12.24 9.47 0.09
CA GLU A 48 12.93 8.23 0.40
C GLU A 48 13.49 8.20 1.84
N ALA A 49 13.72 9.37 2.45
CA ALA A 49 14.22 9.50 3.82
C ALA A 49 13.33 8.79 4.87
N PHE A 50 12.04 8.61 4.58
CA PHE A 50 11.10 7.90 5.44
C PHE A 50 11.20 6.37 5.32
N LEU A 51 11.82 5.85 4.27
CA LEU A 51 12.00 4.43 4.05
C LEU A 51 13.26 3.96 4.77
N LYS A 52 13.09 3.47 5.99
CA LYS A 52 14.15 2.87 6.80
C LYS A 52 13.96 1.35 6.87
N LYS A 53 15.05 0.62 7.14
CA LYS A 53 15.01 -0.83 7.33
C LYS A 53 13.97 -1.16 8.41
N GLY A 54 13.07 -2.09 8.11
CA GLY A 54 12.02 -2.51 9.05
C GLY A 54 10.73 -1.69 9.04
N THR A 55 10.69 -0.51 8.41
CA THR A 55 9.45 0.24 8.17
C THR A 55 8.48 -0.61 7.37
N VAL A 56 7.19 -0.59 7.73
CA VAL A 56 6.13 -1.27 6.98
C VAL A 56 5.60 -0.31 5.92
N VAL A 57 5.64 -0.73 4.67
CA VAL A 57 5.12 0.04 3.53
C VAL A 57 3.92 -0.72 2.98
N PHE A 58 2.76 -0.11 3.07
CA PHE A 58 1.52 -0.59 2.50
C PHE A 58 1.13 0.31 1.35
N ASP A 59 1.03 -0.27 0.16
CA ASP A 59 0.61 0.46 -1.05
C ASP A 59 -0.72 -0.14 -1.51
N ILE A 60 -1.77 0.68 -1.59
CA ILE A 60 -3.09 0.24 -2.03
C ILE A 60 -3.13 -0.06 -3.53
N VAL A 61 -2.21 0.52 -4.32
CA VAL A 61 -2.11 0.27 -5.75
C VAL A 61 -1.78 -1.20 -5.99
N TYR A 62 -2.63 -1.89 -6.76
CA TYR A 62 -2.49 -3.32 -7.07
C TYR A 62 -2.12 -3.60 -8.54
N SER A 63 -2.17 -2.59 -9.42
CA SER A 63 -1.77 -2.67 -10.82
C SER A 63 -0.98 -1.42 -11.20
N PRO A 64 0.35 -1.50 -11.39
CA PRO A 64 1.20 -2.70 -11.38
C PRO A 64 1.40 -3.33 -9.99
N MET A 65 1.80 -4.60 -9.93
CA MET A 65 2.05 -5.31 -8.66
C MET A 65 3.25 -4.74 -7.87
N MET A 66 4.19 -4.12 -8.58
CA MET A 66 5.34 -3.42 -8.02
C MET A 66 5.31 -1.97 -8.49
N THR A 67 4.98 -1.05 -7.58
CA THR A 67 5.08 0.39 -7.80
C THR A 67 6.51 0.88 -7.55
N PRO A 68 6.86 2.12 -7.96
CA PRO A 68 8.15 2.73 -7.60
C PRO A 68 8.39 2.75 -6.08
N LEU A 69 7.35 3.04 -5.30
CA LEU A 69 7.40 3.03 -3.83
C LEU A 69 7.75 1.64 -3.30
N LEU A 70 7.04 0.59 -3.75
CA LEU A 70 7.31 -0.78 -3.33
C LEU A 70 8.69 -1.28 -3.77
N THR A 71 9.14 -0.85 -4.94
CA THR A 71 10.47 -1.17 -5.47
C THR A 71 11.57 -0.57 -4.58
N LEU A 72 11.41 0.68 -4.19
CA LEU A 72 12.33 1.36 -3.29
C LEU A 72 12.29 0.78 -1.87
N ALA A 73 11.09 0.49 -1.35
CA ALA A 73 10.88 -0.18 -0.07
C ALA A 73 11.59 -1.53 -0.03
N LYS A 74 11.53 -2.31 -1.13
CA LYS A 74 12.23 -3.60 -1.25
C LYS A 74 13.75 -3.41 -1.21
N LYS A 75 14.28 -2.45 -1.96
CA LYS A 75 15.71 -2.10 -1.95
C LYS A 75 16.21 -1.71 -0.55
N ARG A 76 15.37 -0.99 0.21
CA ARG A 76 15.67 -0.51 1.57
C ARG A 76 15.36 -1.52 2.68
N LYS A 77 14.99 -2.77 2.34
CA LYS A 77 14.65 -3.86 3.28
C LYS A 77 13.51 -3.48 4.23
N CYS A 78 12.53 -2.74 3.71
CA CYS A 78 11.26 -2.48 4.37
C CYS A 78 10.36 -3.73 4.30
N LYS A 79 9.40 -3.83 5.22
CA LYS A 79 8.33 -4.85 5.14
C LYS A 79 7.26 -4.34 4.17
N ILE A 80 6.89 -5.15 3.19
CA ILE A 80 5.93 -4.74 2.15
C ILE A 80 4.58 -5.42 2.38
N VAL A 81 3.52 -4.63 2.33
CA VAL A 81 2.14 -5.09 2.20
C VAL A 81 1.65 -4.64 0.83
N TYR A 82 1.19 -5.60 0.01
CA TYR A 82 0.72 -5.34 -1.34
C TYR A 82 -0.77 -4.97 -1.36
N GLY A 83 -1.15 -4.06 -2.27
CA GLY A 83 -2.51 -3.54 -2.39
C GLY A 83 -3.56 -4.58 -2.76
N TYR A 84 -3.17 -5.63 -3.48
CA TYR A 84 -4.10 -6.71 -3.85
C TYR A 84 -4.74 -7.38 -2.63
N ARG A 85 -4.08 -7.36 -1.46
CA ARG A 85 -4.64 -7.92 -0.23
C ARG A 85 -5.88 -7.15 0.21
N MET A 86 -5.84 -5.82 0.10
CA MET A 86 -7.01 -4.97 0.36
C MET A 86 -8.14 -5.30 -0.62
N LEU A 87 -7.83 -5.34 -1.92
CA LEU A 87 -8.78 -5.68 -2.98
C LEU A 87 -9.47 -7.04 -2.75
N LEU A 88 -8.71 -8.05 -2.31
CA LEU A 88 -9.26 -9.35 -1.98
C LEU A 88 -10.21 -9.28 -0.78
N HIS A 89 -9.76 -8.70 0.34
CA HIS A 89 -10.54 -8.71 1.57
C HIS A 89 -11.82 -7.88 1.45
N GLN A 90 -11.77 -6.72 0.78
CA GLN A 90 -12.99 -5.94 0.53
C GLN A 90 -14.01 -6.73 -0.32
N ALA A 91 -13.55 -7.45 -1.34
CA ALA A 91 -14.41 -8.27 -2.19
C ALA A 91 -15.02 -9.44 -1.42
N VAL A 92 -14.26 -10.05 -0.50
CA VAL A 92 -14.76 -11.10 0.40
C VAL A 92 -15.91 -10.60 1.26
N TYR A 93 -15.76 -9.41 1.88
CA TYR A 93 -16.82 -8.84 2.71
C TYR A 93 -18.04 -8.45 1.90
N GLN A 94 -17.85 -7.82 0.73
CA GLN A 94 -18.96 -7.47 -0.17
C GLN A 94 -19.73 -8.71 -0.62
N PHE A 95 -19.02 -9.78 -1.02
CA PHE A 95 -19.65 -11.04 -1.43
C PHE A 95 -20.43 -11.69 -0.28
N GLN A 96 -19.89 -11.68 0.94
CA GLN A 96 -20.59 -12.18 2.12
C GLN A 96 -21.85 -11.37 2.40
N TRP A 97 -21.80 -10.04 2.30
CA TRP A 97 -22.97 -9.19 2.50
C TRP A 97 -24.04 -9.40 1.44
N PHE A 98 -23.66 -9.57 0.18
CA PHE A 98 -24.62 -9.74 -0.91
C PHE A 98 -25.24 -11.14 -0.97
N THR A 99 -24.50 -12.18 -0.59
CA THR A 99 -24.95 -13.57 -0.79
C THR A 99 -25.22 -14.33 0.51
N GLY A 100 -24.79 -13.80 1.65
CA GLY A 100 -24.77 -14.52 2.93
C GLY A 100 -23.75 -15.67 2.99
N LYS A 101 -23.00 -15.96 1.93
CA LYS A 101 -22.07 -17.09 1.85
C LYS A 101 -20.64 -16.66 2.13
N LYS A 102 -19.90 -17.48 2.90
CA LYS A 102 -18.46 -17.27 3.14
C LYS A 102 -17.63 -17.82 1.97
N PRO A 103 -16.87 -16.98 1.25
CA PRO A 103 -16.02 -17.43 0.16
C PRO A 103 -14.73 -18.07 0.69
N ASN A 104 -14.14 -18.97 -0.10
CA ASN A 104 -12.82 -19.52 0.18
C ASN A 104 -11.72 -18.52 -0.19
N VAL A 105 -11.23 -17.78 0.81
CA VAL A 105 -10.26 -16.69 0.64
C VAL A 105 -8.95 -17.17 0.00
N ALA A 106 -8.46 -18.35 0.37
CA ALA A 106 -7.20 -18.89 -0.18
C ALA A 106 -7.33 -19.23 -1.68
N ALA A 107 -8.46 -19.79 -2.09
CA ALA A 107 -8.74 -20.07 -3.50
C ALA A 107 -8.83 -18.76 -4.31
N TRP A 108 -9.53 -17.75 -3.77
CA TRP A 108 -9.68 -16.45 -4.41
C TRP A 108 -8.36 -15.69 -4.52
N GLU A 109 -7.52 -15.72 -3.49
CA GLU A 109 -6.19 -15.10 -3.52
C GLU A 109 -5.33 -15.68 -4.65
N LYS A 110 -5.36 -17.01 -4.83
CA LYS A 110 -4.61 -17.68 -5.90
C LYS A 110 -5.08 -17.21 -7.27
N ILE A 111 -6.38 -17.15 -7.50
CA ILE A 111 -6.98 -16.69 -8.77
C ILE A 111 -6.62 -15.22 -9.03
N LEU A 112 -6.78 -14.35 -8.03
CA LEU A 112 -6.48 -12.92 -8.14
C LEU A 112 -5.02 -12.68 -8.50
N LYS A 113 -4.08 -13.38 -7.84
CA LYS A 113 -2.66 -13.26 -8.16
C LYS A 113 -2.33 -13.71 -9.58
N SER A 114 -2.96 -14.80 -10.04
CA SER A 114 -2.79 -15.27 -11.42
C SER A 114 -3.29 -14.27 -12.45
N ASP A 115 -4.41 -13.59 -12.16
CA ASP A 115 -4.97 -12.57 -13.04
C ASP A 115 -4.14 -11.27 -13.07
N LEU A 116 -3.71 -10.79 -11.89
CA LEU A 116 -2.82 -9.62 -11.79
C LEU A 116 -1.45 -9.84 -12.44
N ALA A 117 -0.97 -11.09 -12.47
CA ALA A 117 0.24 -11.48 -13.19
C ALA A 117 0.04 -11.57 -14.72
N GLY A 118 -1.16 -11.30 -15.24
CA GLY A 118 -1.47 -11.31 -16.67
C GLY A 118 -1.62 -12.70 -17.28
N LYS A 119 -1.62 -13.79 -16.49
CA LYS A 119 -1.74 -15.16 -17.02
C LYS A 119 -3.14 -15.49 -17.58
N ASN A 120 -4.16 -14.73 -17.16
CA ASN A 120 -5.57 -14.99 -17.50
C ASN A 120 -6.29 -13.83 -18.22
N ARG A 121 -5.60 -12.72 -18.56
CA ARG A 121 -6.25 -11.59 -19.26
C ARG A 121 -6.48 -11.93 -20.73
N LYS A 122 -7.64 -12.53 -21.04
CA LYS A 122 -8.27 -12.37 -22.36
C LYS A 122 -8.88 -10.96 -22.37
N ARG A 123 -8.25 -10.03 -23.07
CA ARG A 123 -8.85 -8.73 -23.40
C ARG A 123 -9.90 -8.91 -24.48
#